data_AF-A0A3Q2Z7W5-F1
#
_entry.id   AF-A0A3Q2Z7W5-F1
#
_cell.length_a   1.000
_cell.length_b   1.000
_cell.length_c   1.000
_cell.angle_alpha   90.00
_cell.angle_beta   90.00
_cell.angle_gamma   90.00
#
_symmetry.space_group_name_H-M   'P 1'
#
loop_
_entity.id
_entity.type
_entity.pdbx_description
1 polymer ?
#
loop_
_entity_poly.entity_id
_entity_poly.type
_entity_poly.pdbx_seq_one_letter_code
_entity_poly.pdbx_strand_id
1 'polypeptide(L)' 'MSDSESAAAAAAPAEAPVPAPCASIKADLDKVAEKGVEACKDLLEAFDACVKRATEGTS' A
#
# COMPACT_ATOMS: atom_id res chain seq x y z
N MET A 1 4.03 41.05 5.02
CA MET A 1 4.28 39.94 4.08
C MET A 1 4.06 38.68 4.90
N SER A 2 2.79 38.30 5.07
CA SER A 2 2.19 37.16 4.35
C SER A 2 3.10 35.95 4.37
N ASP A 3 2.91 35.07 5.34
CA ASP A 3 2.77 33.67 4.99
C ASP A 3 1.65 33.08 5.84
N SER A 4 0.45 33.11 5.25
CA SER A 4 -0.63 32.24 5.63
C SER A 4 -0.15 30.81 5.37
N GLU A 5 0.28 30.10 6.41
CA GLU A 5 0.36 28.64 6.38
C GLU A 5 -1.07 28.07 6.45
N SER A 6 -1.89 28.42 5.45
CA SER A 6 -3.09 27.72 5.05
C SER A 6 -2.78 27.02 3.74
N ALA A 7 -2.14 25.88 3.88
CA ALA A 7 -2.42 24.66 3.13
C ALA A 7 -1.55 23.60 3.82
N ALA A 8 -2.11 22.67 4.59
CA ALA A 8 -2.82 21.56 3.99
C ALA A 8 -2.13 21.06 2.69
N ALA A 9 -0.83 20.82 2.76
CA ALA A 9 -0.28 19.63 2.14
C ALA A 9 -0.08 18.66 3.33
N ALA A 10 -1.11 17.93 3.78
CA ALA A 10 -1.56 16.78 3.02
C ALA A 10 -0.41 16.27 2.15
N ALA A 11 0.68 15.83 2.80
CA ALA A 11 1.42 14.72 2.25
C ALA A 11 0.35 13.65 2.04
N ALA A 12 -0.16 13.60 0.81
CA ALA A 12 -0.98 12.51 0.31
C ALA A 12 -0.35 11.24 0.88
N PRO A 13 -1.14 10.29 1.41
CA PRO A 13 -0.56 9.06 1.95
C PRO A 13 0.36 8.56 0.85
N ALA A 14 1.66 8.59 1.11
CA ALA A 14 2.61 7.98 0.21
C ALA A 14 2.02 6.60 -0.03
N GLU A 15 1.81 6.24 -1.30
CA GLU A 15 1.64 4.84 -1.64
C GLU A 15 2.83 4.16 -0.96
N ALA A 16 2.60 3.55 0.21
CA ALA A 16 3.68 3.07 1.05
C ALA A 16 4.48 2.17 0.14
N PRO A 17 5.79 2.44 -0.08
CA PRO A 17 6.58 1.71 -1.04
C PRO A 17 6.40 0.26 -0.66
N VAL A 18 5.81 -0.49 -1.58
CA VAL A 18 5.46 -1.87 -1.32
C VAL A 18 6.73 -2.54 -0.84
N PRO A 19 6.74 -3.10 0.38
CA PRO A 19 7.95 -3.69 0.91
C PRO A 19 8.45 -4.71 -0.11
N ALA A 20 9.75 -4.74 -0.38
CA ALA A 20 10.36 -5.72 -1.26
C ALA A 20 9.82 -7.17 -1.05
N PRO A 21 9.59 -7.65 0.20
CA PRO A 21 8.98 -8.98 0.40
C PRO A 21 7.53 -9.11 -0.07
N CYS A 22 6.79 -8.00 -0.20
CA CYS A 22 5.39 -7.95 -0.62
C CYS A 22 5.21 -7.60 -2.10
N ALA A 23 6.31 -7.31 -2.83
CA ALA A 23 6.26 -6.95 -4.24
C ALA A 23 5.65 -8.05 -5.11
N SER A 24 5.95 -9.32 -4.82
CA SER A 24 5.37 -10.47 -5.52
C SER A 24 3.86 -10.60 -5.29
N ILE A 25 3.39 -10.29 -4.08
CA ILE A 25 1.96 -10.32 -3.74
C ILE A 25 1.25 -9.17 -4.44
N LYS A 26 1.84 -7.97 -4.47
CA LYS A 26 1.29 -6.84 -5.25
C LYS A 26 1.20 -7.15 -6.75
N ALA A 27 2.22 -7.78 -7.33
CA ALA A 27 2.18 -8.14 -8.75
C ALA A 27 1.06 -9.12 -9.08
N ASP A 28 0.80 -10.09 -8.19
CA ASP A 28 -0.30 -11.03 -8.38
C ASP A 28 -1.67 -10.34 -8.12
N LEU A 29 -1.73 -9.40 -7.16
CA LEU A 29 -2.91 -8.58 -6.85
C LEU A 29 -3.32 -7.70 -8.04
N ASP A 30 -2.35 -7.07 -8.71
CA ASP A 30 -2.55 -6.29 -9.93
C ASP A 30 -3.06 -7.17 -11.09
N LYS A 31 -2.53 -8.38 -11.21
CA LYS A 31 -2.93 -9.35 -12.23
C LYS A 31 -4.33 -9.93 -12.00
N VAL A 32 -4.74 -10.16 -10.74
CA VAL A 32 -6.10 -10.63 -10.42
C VAL A 32 -7.12 -9.49 -10.34
N ALA A 33 -6.67 -8.23 -10.21
CA ALA A 33 -7.55 -7.07 -10.32
C ALA A 33 -8.26 -7.04 -11.68
N GLU A 34 -7.63 -7.53 -12.75
CA GLU A 34 -8.25 -7.70 -14.07
C GLU A 34 -9.26 -8.87 -14.15
N LYS A 35 -9.19 -9.83 -13.22
CA LYS A 35 -10.10 -10.99 -13.14
C LYS A 35 -11.36 -10.71 -12.32
N GLY A 36 -11.30 -9.73 -11.39
CA GLY A 36 -12.44 -9.29 -10.58
C GLY A 36 -12.14 -9.25 -9.08
N VAL A 37 -12.87 -8.40 -8.35
CA VAL A 37 -12.63 -8.07 -6.93
C VAL A 37 -12.71 -9.32 -6.02
N GLU A 38 -13.53 -10.30 -6.36
CA GLU A 38 -13.63 -11.56 -5.61
C GLU A 38 -12.34 -12.39 -5.66
N ALA A 39 -11.63 -12.40 -6.79
CA ALA A 39 -10.34 -13.08 -6.93
C ALA A 39 -9.21 -12.33 -6.20
N CYS A 40 -9.42 -11.04 -5.93
CA CYS A 40 -8.44 -10.17 -5.32
C CYS A 40 -8.53 -10.15 -3.78
N LYS A 41 -9.67 -10.53 -3.19
CA LYS A 41 -9.93 -10.41 -1.74
C LYS A 41 -8.87 -11.13 -0.88
N ASP A 42 -8.59 -12.39 -1.17
CA ASP A 42 -7.58 -13.19 -0.46
C ASP A 42 -6.16 -12.63 -0.66
N LEU A 43 -5.86 -12.13 -1.86
CA LEU A 43 -4.57 -11.52 -2.15
C LEU A 43 -4.37 -10.17 -1.46
N LEU A 44 -5.44 -9.39 -1.32
CA LEU A 44 -5.45 -8.11 -0.64
C LEU A 44 -5.23 -8.31 0.86
N GLU A 45 -5.85 -9.32 1.47
CA GLU A 45 -5.55 -9.72 2.86
C GLU A 45 -4.10 -10.20 3.03
N ALA A 46 -3.58 -11.00 2.09
CA ALA A 46 -2.17 -11.44 2.12
C ALA A 46 -1.19 -10.27 1.95
N PHE A 47 -1.53 -9.31 1.09
CA PHE A 47 -0.73 -8.10 0.85
C PHE A 47 -0.68 -7.23 2.11
N ASP A 48 -1.84 -6.99 2.75
CA ASP A 48 -1.93 -6.19 3.96
C ASP A 48 -1.17 -6.85 5.13
N ALA A 49 -1.30 -8.17 5.27
CA ALA A 49 -0.55 -8.94 6.27
C ALA A 49 0.98 -8.91 6.01
N CYS A 50 1.39 -8.99 4.74
CA CYS A 50 2.79 -8.86 4.37
C CYS A 50 3.32 -7.46 4.68
N VAL A 51 2.56 -6.42 4.32
CA VAL A 51 2.94 -5.03 4.58
C VAL A 51 3.07 -4.81 6.08
N LYS A 52 2.07 -5.21 6.88
CA LYS A 52 2.14 -5.14 8.35
C LYS A 52 3.38 -5.82 8.91
N ARG A 53 3.65 -7.06 8.50
CA ARG A 53 4.86 -7.78 8.98
C ARG A 53 6.16 -7.11 8.57
N ALA A 54 6.20 -6.53 7.37
CA ALA A 54 7.38 -5.83 6.90
C ALA A 54 7.61 -4.51 7.66
N THR A 55 6.55 -3.81 8.09
CA THR A 55 6.66 -2.65 8.98
C THR A 55 6.95 -3.02 10.43
N GLU A 56 6.39 -4.12 10.92
CA GLU A 56 6.60 -4.59 12.31
C GLU A 56 7.95 -5.31 12.51
N GLY A 57 8.55 -5.89 11.46
CA GLY A 57 9.78 -6.67 11.52
C GLY A 57 11.10 -5.87 11.56
N THR A 58 11.06 -4.54 11.73
CA THR A 58 12.26 -3.67 11.70
C THR A 58 12.59 -3.02 13.05
N SER A 59 12.34 -3.71 14.17
CA SER A 59 12.84 -3.32 15.50
C SER A 59 14.08 -4.10 15.91
#